data_AF-A0A9D4Y8D2-F1
#
_entry.id   AF-A0A9D4Y8D2-F1
#
_cell.length_a   1.000
_cell.length_b   1.000
_cell.length_c   1.000
_cell.angle_alpha   90.00
_cell.angle_beta   90.00
_cell.angle_gamma   90.00
#
_symmetry.space_group_name_H-M   'P 1'
#
loop_
_entity.id
_entity.type
_entity.pdbx_description
1 polymer ?
#
loop_
_entity_poly.entity_id
_entity_poly.type
_entity_poly.pdbx_seq_one_letter_code
_entity_poly.pdbx_strand_id
1 'polypeptide(L)'
;MKEIVAKEAFLGKLKSRKSAKDFKLLRLRQERDNLEIGNKNLNEKIKQIRLEHRKNSSVLSVAKFQDVFKAASKSIHDFAKPLISLMKASGWDLDMATKSIANNAVYSRKCDKKYAFEAYIGRRMFHGIALTSYDVSDVMKFDDPYDALMENPESDFARFCRAKYLLVVHPEMEESFFGNSDYREFISSGKHPRTEFYQLFARMAKWIWVLLGSAVTIDPNATMFSVSKGSIFSSSYMESVGKENEFASPSDEEQLATYKVQFMIMPGFKIGPMIVKSRVYASQDRSS
;
A
#
# COMPACT_ATOMS: atom_id res chain seq x y z
N MET A 1 61.74 -54.34 0.81
CA MET A 1 61.65 -53.82 2.20
C MET A 1 61.39 -52.30 2.25
N LYS A 2 62.21 -51.45 1.62
CA LYS A 2 62.01 -49.97 1.59
C LYS A 2 60.63 -49.51 1.08
N GLU A 3 60.09 -50.15 0.06
CA GLU A 3 58.78 -49.78 -0.53
C GLU A 3 57.58 -50.12 0.39
N ILE A 4 57.69 -51.19 1.17
CA ILE A 4 56.66 -51.62 2.13
C ILE A 4 56.59 -50.60 3.27
N VAL A 5 57.75 -50.21 3.81
CA VAL A 5 57.87 -49.18 4.86
C VAL A 5 57.30 -47.83 4.40
N ALA A 6 57.54 -47.44 3.14
CA ALA A 6 56.98 -46.22 2.58
C ALA A 6 55.44 -46.26 2.45
N LYS A 7 54.88 -47.40 2.04
CA LYS A 7 53.43 -47.62 1.95
C LYS A 7 52.76 -47.61 3.33
N GLU A 8 53.40 -48.19 4.34
CA GLU A 8 52.94 -48.18 5.73
C GLU A 8 52.93 -46.77 6.33
N ALA A 9 53.99 -45.99 6.10
CA ALA A 9 54.06 -44.58 6.53
C ALA A 9 52.97 -43.72 5.86
N PHE A 10 52.72 -43.93 4.56
CA PHE A 10 51.66 -43.24 3.83
C PHE A 10 50.26 -43.63 4.34
N LEU A 11 50.04 -44.92 4.62
CA LEU A 11 48.80 -45.42 5.21
C LEU A 11 48.56 -44.82 6.61
N GLY A 12 49.61 -44.69 7.43
CA GLY A 12 49.54 -44.02 8.73
C GLY A 12 49.11 -42.55 8.60
N LYS A 13 49.67 -41.81 7.63
CA LYS A 13 49.30 -40.42 7.34
C LYS A 13 47.87 -40.27 6.83
N LEU A 14 47.38 -41.22 6.02
CA LEU A 14 45.98 -41.26 5.59
C LEU A 14 45.03 -41.54 6.76
N LYS A 15 45.38 -42.47 7.66
CA LYS A 15 44.59 -42.79 8.86
C LYS A 15 44.48 -41.59 9.80
N SER A 16 45.59 -40.88 10.06
CA SER A 16 45.56 -39.68 10.91
C SER A 16 44.74 -38.54 10.29
N ARG A 17 44.86 -38.32 8.98
CA ARG A 17 44.05 -37.33 8.26
C ARG A 17 42.56 -37.69 8.25
N LYS A 18 42.22 -38.98 8.10
CA LYS A 18 40.84 -39.47 8.21
C LYS A 18 40.28 -39.17 9.60
N SER A 19 40.99 -39.58 10.64
CA SER A 19 40.60 -39.34 12.03
C SER A 19 40.41 -37.85 12.33
N ALA A 20 41.33 -36.97 11.90
CA ALA A 20 41.20 -35.53 12.07
C ALA A 20 39.96 -34.94 11.36
N LYS A 21 39.63 -35.44 10.16
CA LYS A 21 38.41 -35.07 9.44
C LYS A 21 37.16 -35.58 10.14
N ASP A 22 37.18 -36.78 10.69
CA ASP A 22 36.05 -37.37 11.43
C ASP A 22 35.75 -36.56 12.70
N PHE A 23 36.79 -36.13 13.45
CA PHE A 23 36.63 -35.21 14.58
C PHE A 23 36.05 -33.85 14.16
N LYS A 24 36.53 -33.28 13.06
CA LYS A 24 36.00 -32.01 12.53
C LYS A 24 34.54 -32.14 12.10
N LEU A 25 34.18 -33.26 11.47
CA LEU A 25 32.81 -33.56 11.05
C LEU A 25 31.88 -33.68 12.27
N LEU A 26 32.32 -34.35 13.34
CA LEU A 26 31.56 -34.47 14.58
C LEU A 26 31.28 -33.10 15.20
N ARG A 27 32.31 -32.24 15.30
CA ARG A 27 32.18 -30.88 15.84
C ARG A 27 31.20 -30.03 15.01
N LEU A 28 31.31 -30.07 13.69
CA LEU A 28 30.41 -29.31 12.81
C LEU A 28 28.96 -29.79 12.90
N ARG A 29 28.73 -31.09 13.04
CA ARG A 29 27.38 -31.63 13.28
C ARG A 29 26.79 -31.10 14.58
N GLN A 30 27.58 -31.08 15.65
CA GLN A 30 27.15 -30.55 16.94
C GLN A 30 26.83 -29.05 16.87
N GLU A 31 27.63 -28.26 16.15
CA GLU A 31 27.38 -26.83 15.95
C GLU A 31 26.09 -26.58 15.16
N ARG A 32 25.85 -27.36 14.09
CA ARG A 32 24.59 -27.30 13.33
C ARG A 32 23.39 -27.60 14.23
N ASP A 33 23.47 -28.65 15.05
CA ASP A 33 22.35 -29.05 15.91
C ASP A 33 22.04 -27.98 16.97
N ASN A 34 23.08 -27.36 17.53
CA ASN A 34 22.93 -26.22 18.45
C ASN A 34 22.27 -25.01 17.78
N LEU A 35 22.69 -24.68 16.55
CA LEU A 35 22.08 -23.59 15.77
C LEU A 35 20.62 -23.91 15.41
N GLU A 36 20.30 -25.15 15.10
CA GLU A 36 18.93 -25.58 14.80
C GLU A 36 18.01 -25.42 16.02
N ILE A 37 18.50 -25.78 17.22
CA ILE A 37 17.79 -25.56 18.49
C ILE A 37 17.62 -24.06 18.76
N GLY A 38 18.66 -23.26 18.57
CA GLY A 38 18.60 -21.81 18.72
C GLY A 38 17.58 -21.16 17.79
N ASN A 39 17.55 -21.58 16.52
CA ASN A 39 16.57 -21.12 15.54
C ASN A 39 15.14 -21.52 15.92
N LYS A 40 14.92 -22.73 16.43
CA LYS A 40 13.60 -23.16 16.94
C LYS A 40 13.13 -22.27 18.08
N ASN A 41 13.98 -22.00 19.08
CA ASN A 41 13.68 -21.11 20.20
C ASN A 41 13.38 -19.67 19.76
N LEU A 42 14.17 -19.11 18.84
CA LEU A 42 13.92 -17.77 18.30
C LEU A 42 12.58 -17.71 17.57
N ASN A 43 12.25 -18.74 16.79
CA ASN A 43 11.00 -18.79 16.06
C ASN A 43 9.78 -18.90 17.00
N GLU A 44 9.91 -19.60 18.13
CA GLU A 44 8.89 -19.62 19.19
C GLU A 44 8.73 -18.25 19.87
N LYS A 45 9.82 -17.56 20.20
CA LYS A 45 9.77 -16.19 20.75
C LYS A 45 9.09 -15.23 19.77
N ILE A 46 9.41 -15.32 18.48
CA ILE A 46 8.74 -14.51 17.44
C ILE A 46 7.23 -14.80 17.41
N LYS A 47 6.83 -16.09 17.50
CA LYS A 47 5.41 -16.45 17.57
C LYS A 47 4.72 -15.86 18.80
N GLN A 48 5.35 -15.90 19.98
CA GLN A 48 4.82 -15.29 21.21
C GLN A 48 4.66 -13.77 21.07
N ILE A 49 5.70 -13.08 20.61
CA ILE A 49 5.68 -11.63 20.37
C ILE A 49 4.54 -11.25 19.40
N ARG A 50 4.34 -12.03 18.33
CA ARG A 50 3.22 -11.82 17.40
C ARG A 50 1.86 -12.03 18.08
N LEU A 51 1.75 -13.02 18.96
CA LEU A 51 0.53 -13.32 19.71
C LEU A 51 0.18 -12.19 20.70
N GLU A 52 1.19 -11.65 21.39
CA GLU A 52 1.04 -10.54 22.33
C GLU A 52 0.68 -9.24 21.62
N HIS A 53 1.34 -8.93 20.48
CA HIS A 53 0.94 -7.82 19.62
C HIS A 53 -0.50 -7.97 19.12
N ARG A 54 -0.93 -9.19 18.76
CA ARG A 54 -2.31 -9.45 18.32
C ARG A 54 -3.33 -9.21 19.44
N LYS A 55 -3.02 -9.60 20.68
CA LYS A 55 -3.87 -9.33 21.86
C LYS A 55 -3.96 -7.83 22.15
N ASN A 56 -2.85 -7.11 22.11
CA ASN A 56 -2.82 -5.66 22.32
C ASN A 56 -3.46 -4.87 21.15
N SER A 57 -3.42 -5.42 19.94
CA SER A 57 -4.10 -4.87 18.74
C SER A 57 -5.63 -5.02 18.78
N SER A 58 -6.19 -5.91 19.62
CA SER A 58 -7.63 -6.14 19.68
C SER A 58 -8.42 -4.97 20.29
N VAL A 59 -7.80 -4.19 21.18
CA VAL A 59 -8.33 -2.92 21.73
C VAL A 59 -8.06 -1.73 20.76
N LEU A 60 -7.22 -1.96 19.74
CA LEU A 60 -6.88 -1.04 18.65
C LEU A 60 -7.83 -1.18 17.42
N SER A 61 -8.82 -2.08 17.45
CA SER A 61 -9.09 -2.98 16.31
C SER A 61 -10.05 -2.55 15.19
N VAL A 62 -10.90 -1.54 15.34
CA VAL A 62 -11.88 -1.19 14.27
C VAL A 62 -12.03 0.31 14.09
N ALA A 63 -12.29 1.06 15.18
CA ALA A 63 -12.40 2.50 15.12
C ALA A 63 -11.13 3.15 14.54
N LYS A 64 -9.95 2.65 14.94
CA LYS A 64 -8.68 3.15 14.40
C LYS A 64 -8.48 2.77 12.93
N PHE A 65 -9.02 1.65 12.46
CA PHE A 65 -9.00 1.35 11.02
C PHE A 65 -9.88 2.33 10.25
N GLN A 66 -11.06 2.66 10.77
CA GLN A 66 -11.92 3.69 10.18
C GLN A 66 -11.25 5.08 10.20
N ASP A 67 -10.51 5.42 11.26
CA ASP A 67 -9.75 6.66 11.34
C ASP A 67 -8.60 6.69 10.32
N VAL A 68 -7.86 5.58 10.18
CA VAL A 68 -6.83 5.42 9.15
C VAL A 68 -7.45 5.49 7.74
N PHE A 69 -8.62 4.89 7.53
CA PHE A 69 -9.36 4.97 6.27
C PHE A 69 -9.76 6.42 5.95
N LYS A 70 -10.29 7.15 6.94
CA LYS A 70 -10.60 8.58 6.80
C LYS A 70 -9.34 9.41 6.52
N ALA A 71 -8.23 9.13 7.21
CA ALA A 71 -6.96 9.80 7.00
C ALA A 71 -6.40 9.53 5.59
N ALA A 72 -6.45 8.29 5.11
CA ALA A 72 -6.07 7.92 3.75
C ALA A 72 -6.96 8.63 2.71
N SER A 73 -8.28 8.61 2.88
CA SER A 73 -9.22 9.34 2.02
C SER A 73 -8.91 10.84 1.99
N LYS A 74 -8.66 11.45 3.16
CA LYS A 74 -8.30 12.86 3.27
C LYS A 74 -6.97 13.16 2.60
N SER A 75 -5.99 12.28 2.74
CA SER A 75 -4.68 12.47 2.11
C SER A 75 -4.73 12.44 0.59
N ILE A 76 -5.62 11.62 -0.01
CA ILE A 76 -5.89 11.64 -1.46
C ILE A 76 -6.51 12.98 -1.85
N HIS A 77 -7.51 13.46 -1.11
CA HIS A 77 -8.13 14.76 -1.33
C HIS A 77 -7.11 15.91 -1.24
N ASP A 78 -6.25 15.89 -0.22
CA ASP A 78 -5.25 16.92 0.00
C ASP A 78 -4.16 16.90 -1.07
N PHE A 79 -3.73 15.72 -1.54
CA PHE A 79 -2.77 15.60 -2.66
C PHE A 79 -3.38 15.95 -4.02
N ALA A 80 -4.70 15.77 -4.21
CA ALA A 80 -5.36 16.19 -5.44
C ALA A 80 -5.25 17.70 -5.68
N LYS A 81 -5.20 18.52 -4.62
CA LYS A 81 -5.09 19.98 -4.71
C LYS A 81 -3.81 20.46 -5.42
N PRO A 82 -2.59 20.12 -4.96
CA PRO A 82 -1.36 20.52 -5.65
C PRO A 82 -1.25 19.90 -7.04
N LEU A 83 -1.74 18.66 -7.24
CA LEU A 83 -1.78 18.03 -8.57
C LEU A 83 -2.62 18.86 -9.55
N ILE A 84 -3.86 19.20 -9.20
CA ILE A 84 -4.75 20.04 -10.02
C ILE A 84 -4.14 21.44 -10.21
N SER A 85 -3.49 22.00 -9.18
CA SER A 85 -2.84 23.30 -9.26
C SER A 85 -1.71 23.31 -10.30
N LEU A 86 -0.85 22.28 -10.31
CA LEU A 86 0.21 22.13 -11.31
C LEU A 86 -0.36 21.91 -12.71
N MET A 87 -1.41 21.11 -12.85
CA MET A 87 -2.11 20.94 -14.14
C MET A 87 -2.59 22.30 -14.69
N LYS A 88 -3.24 23.12 -13.85
CA LYS A 88 -3.68 24.47 -14.25
C LYS A 88 -2.52 25.37 -14.63
N ALA A 89 -1.47 25.41 -13.81
CA ALA A 89 -0.29 26.23 -14.06
C ALA A 89 0.43 25.83 -15.37
N SER A 90 0.34 24.55 -15.74
CA SER A 90 0.92 23.98 -16.95
C SER A 90 -0.03 24.02 -18.16
N GLY A 91 -1.13 24.77 -18.07
CA GLY A 91 -2.06 25.00 -19.19
C GLY A 91 -2.99 23.84 -19.53
N TRP A 92 -3.16 22.85 -18.66
CA TRP A 92 -4.06 21.73 -18.93
C TRP A 92 -5.53 22.15 -18.90
N ASP A 93 -6.30 21.66 -19.87
CA ASP A 93 -7.76 21.72 -19.83
C ASP A 93 -8.29 20.67 -18.84
N LEU A 94 -8.72 21.11 -17.67
CA LEU A 94 -9.27 20.25 -16.63
C LEU A 94 -10.59 19.57 -17.02
N ASP A 95 -11.38 20.20 -17.89
CA ASP A 95 -12.63 19.61 -18.37
C ASP A 95 -12.33 18.45 -19.33
N MET A 96 -11.30 18.59 -20.17
CA MET A 96 -10.80 17.48 -20.99
C MET A 96 -10.13 16.39 -20.14
N ALA A 97 -9.34 16.76 -19.13
CA ALA A 97 -8.71 15.80 -18.23
C ALA A 97 -9.76 14.97 -17.47
N THR A 98 -10.82 15.59 -16.96
CA THR A 98 -11.91 14.87 -16.26
C THR A 98 -12.64 13.90 -17.19
N LYS A 99 -12.89 14.27 -18.45
CA LYS A 99 -13.46 13.36 -19.46
C LYS A 99 -12.55 12.17 -19.75
N SER A 100 -11.22 12.36 -19.77
CA SER A 100 -10.26 11.27 -19.96
C SER A 100 -10.25 10.29 -18.78
N ILE A 101 -10.34 10.81 -17.54
CA ILE A 101 -10.34 10.00 -16.31
C ILE A 101 -11.65 9.22 -16.14
N ALA A 102 -12.78 9.91 -16.29
CA ALA A 102 -14.11 9.41 -15.99
C ALA A 102 -15.03 9.70 -17.17
N ASN A 103 -14.74 9.04 -18.29
CA ASN A 103 -15.51 9.21 -19.52
C ASN A 103 -17.00 8.97 -19.27
N ASN A 104 -17.86 9.88 -19.75
CA ASN A 104 -19.31 9.85 -19.56
C ASN A 104 -19.76 9.81 -18.08
N ALA A 105 -18.99 10.40 -17.15
CA ALA A 105 -19.48 10.60 -15.79
C ALA A 105 -20.48 11.76 -15.76
N VAL A 106 -21.64 11.52 -15.14
CA VAL A 106 -22.66 12.55 -14.92
C VAL A 106 -22.37 13.23 -13.60
N TYR A 107 -22.12 14.54 -13.63
CA TYR A 107 -21.86 15.33 -12.42
C TYR A 107 -23.10 16.11 -12.01
N SER A 108 -23.49 16.00 -10.74
CA SER A 108 -24.57 16.78 -10.14
C SER A 108 -24.24 18.28 -10.11
N ARG A 109 -22.98 18.64 -9.83
CA ARG A 109 -22.50 20.03 -9.84
C ARG A 109 -21.20 20.15 -10.62
N LYS A 110 -20.97 21.32 -11.24
CA LYS A 110 -19.70 21.61 -11.94
C LYS A 110 -18.48 21.49 -11.01
N CYS A 111 -18.61 21.86 -9.73
CA CYS A 111 -17.55 21.77 -8.74
C CYS A 111 -17.20 20.33 -8.32
N ASP A 112 -18.06 19.34 -8.63
CA ASP A 112 -17.82 17.94 -8.28
C ASP A 112 -16.80 17.26 -9.21
N LYS A 113 -16.42 17.90 -10.33
CA LYS A 113 -15.37 17.41 -11.23
C LYS A 113 -14.03 17.16 -10.51
N LYS A 114 -13.78 17.84 -9.39
CA LYS A 114 -12.62 17.60 -8.52
C LYS A 114 -12.50 16.14 -8.07
N TYR A 115 -13.63 15.47 -7.82
CA TYR A 115 -13.66 14.07 -7.39
C TYR A 115 -13.18 13.10 -8.46
N ALA A 116 -13.17 13.50 -9.75
CA ALA A 116 -12.56 12.70 -10.80
C ALA A 116 -11.05 12.55 -10.60
N PHE A 117 -10.37 13.63 -10.22
CA PHE A 117 -8.93 13.60 -9.93
C PHE A 117 -8.63 12.76 -8.68
N GLU A 118 -9.45 12.89 -7.63
CA GLU A 118 -9.35 12.00 -6.45
C GLU A 118 -9.53 10.53 -6.83
N ALA A 119 -10.49 10.21 -7.71
CA ALA A 119 -10.71 8.86 -8.22
C ALA A 119 -9.55 8.35 -9.10
N TYR A 120 -8.93 9.21 -9.90
CA TYR A 120 -7.72 8.89 -10.65
C TYR A 120 -6.58 8.49 -9.69
N ILE A 121 -6.31 9.33 -8.69
CA ILE A 121 -5.27 9.08 -7.69
C ILE A 121 -5.57 7.80 -6.92
N GLY A 122 -6.79 7.65 -6.39
CA GLY A 122 -7.22 6.45 -5.67
C GLY A 122 -7.02 5.19 -6.51
N ARG A 123 -7.49 5.19 -7.76
CA ARG A 123 -7.31 4.06 -8.68
C ARG A 123 -5.84 3.69 -8.86
N ARG A 124 -4.95 4.67 -9.08
CA ARG A 124 -3.50 4.43 -9.25
C ARG A 124 -2.82 3.95 -7.98
N MET A 125 -3.22 4.50 -6.82
CA MET A 125 -2.69 4.09 -5.53
C MET A 125 -3.08 2.66 -5.17
N PHE A 126 -4.33 2.25 -5.39
CA PHE A 126 -4.79 0.89 -5.08
C PHE A 126 -4.55 -0.14 -6.21
N HIS A 127 -4.07 0.28 -7.38
CA HIS A 127 -3.84 -0.62 -8.52
C HIS A 127 -2.76 -1.68 -8.26
N GLY A 128 -3.06 -2.95 -8.58
CA GLY A 128 -2.08 -4.04 -8.55
C GLY A 128 -1.52 -4.37 -7.18
N ILE A 129 -2.21 -3.99 -6.10
CA ILE A 129 -1.81 -4.29 -4.72
C ILE A 129 -2.62 -5.48 -4.20
N ALA A 130 -1.92 -6.44 -3.63
CA ALA A 130 -2.51 -7.44 -2.76
C ALA A 130 -2.55 -6.91 -1.31
N LEU A 131 -3.61 -7.21 -0.56
CA LEU A 131 -3.60 -7.02 0.88
C LEU A 131 -2.61 -8.02 1.49
N THR A 132 -1.47 -7.51 1.96
CA THR A 132 -0.44 -8.30 2.65
C THR A 132 -0.07 -7.64 3.97
N SER A 133 0.47 -8.43 4.90
CA SER A 133 0.99 -7.87 6.16
C SER A 133 2.25 -7.04 5.86
N TYR A 134 2.11 -5.72 5.90
CA TYR A 134 3.23 -4.78 5.81
C TYR A 134 3.68 -4.36 7.21
N ASP A 135 4.98 -4.18 7.40
CA ASP A 135 5.45 -3.46 8.58
C ASP A 135 5.16 -1.97 8.42
N VAL A 136 4.30 -1.45 9.28
CA VAL A 136 3.92 -0.03 9.31
C VAL A 136 4.66 0.73 10.41
N SER A 137 5.35 0.03 11.30
CA SER A 137 5.94 0.61 12.51
C SER A 137 7.05 1.61 12.16
N ASP A 138 7.88 1.29 11.17
CA ASP A 138 8.97 2.16 10.74
C ASP A 138 8.47 3.49 10.19
N VAL A 139 7.43 3.48 9.37
CA VAL A 139 6.86 4.72 8.79
C VAL A 139 6.07 5.53 9.82
N MET A 140 5.45 4.86 10.81
CA MET A 140 4.64 5.51 11.84
C MET A 140 5.48 6.24 12.91
N LYS A 141 6.77 5.92 13.04
CA LYS A 141 7.70 6.63 13.95
C LYS A 141 8.00 8.05 13.50
N PHE A 142 7.88 8.33 12.20
CA PHE A 142 8.20 9.63 11.61
C PHE A 142 6.96 10.48 11.44
N ASP A 143 7.02 11.75 11.83
CA ASP A 143 5.96 12.72 11.54
C ASP A 143 5.89 13.00 10.02
N ASP A 144 7.03 13.30 9.39
CA ASP A 144 7.14 13.39 7.94
C ASP A 144 7.60 12.05 7.33
N PRO A 145 6.78 11.39 6.49
CA PRO A 145 7.20 10.14 5.83
C PRO A 145 8.40 10.29 4.91
N TYR A 146 8.75 11.50 4.49
CA TYR A 146 9.97 11.73 3.73
C TYR A 146 11.22 11.34 4.55
N ASP A 147 11.22 11.55 5.87
CA ASP A 147 12.34 11.18 6.73
C ASP A 147 12.51 9.65 6.78
N ALA A 148 11.41 8.89 6.79
CA ALA A 148 11.44 7.42 6.68
C ALA A 148 12.07 6.95 5.36
N LEU A 149 11.80 7.68 4.26
CA LEU A 149 12.41 7.39 2.96
C LEU A 149 13.90 7.72 2.91
N MET A 150 14.36 8.70 3.69
CA MET A 150 15.78 9.08 3.78
C MET A 150 16.56 8.13 4.69
N GLU A 151 15.94 7.66 5.78
CA GLU A 151 16.56 6.69 6.69
C GLU A 151 16.76 5.34 6.00
N ASN A 152 15.75 4.85 5.26
CA ASN A 152 15.84 3.59 4.53
C ASN A 152 15.22 3.66 3.12
N PRO A 153 16.00 4.11 2.12
CA PRO A 153 15.56 4.22 0.72
C PRO A 153 15.20 2.89 0.05
N GLU A 154 15.61 1.75 0.62
CA GLU A 154 15.35 0.42 0.07
C GLU A 154 14.24 -0.33 0.84
N SER A 155 13.56 0.35 1.76
CA SER A 155 12.43 -0.20 2.52
C SER A 155 11.26 -0.61 1.61
N ASP A 156 10.38 -1.47 2.13
CA ASP A 156 9.16 -1.85 1.41
C ASP A 156 8.26 -0.63 1.13
N PHE A 157 8.22 0.32 2.06
CA PHE A 157 7.54 1.60 1.89
C PHE A 157 8.17 2.45 0.77
N ALA A 158 9.50 2.51 0.69
CA ALA A 158 10.19 3.23 -0.38
C ALA A 158 9.92 2.61 -1.76
N ARG A 159 9.96 1.27 -1.86
CA ARG A 159 9.58 0.55 -3.08
C ARG A 159 8.11 0.78 -3.46
N PHE A 160 7.22 0.81 -2.47
CA PHE A 160 5.83 1.20 -2.67
C PHE A 160 5.71 2.64 -3.20
N CYS A 161 6.36 3.62 -2.57
CA CYS A 161 6.37 5.01 -3.03
C CYS A 161 6.86 5.14 -4.47
N ARG A 162 7.98 4.49 -4.82
CA ARG A 162 8.50 4.47 -6.19
C ARG A 162 7.47 3.93 -7.19
N ALA A 163 6.96 2.73 -6.94
CA ALA A 163 6.00 2.09 -7.84
C ALA A 163 4.73 2.94 -8.01
N LYS A 164 4.26 3.54 -6.92
CA LYS A 164 3.01 4.31 -6.90
C LYS A 164 3.14 5.69 -7.50
N TYR A 165 4.27 6.36 -7.28
CA TYR A 165 4.54 7.66 -7.89
C TYR A 165 4.50 7.55 -9.42
N LEU A 166 5.21 6.56 -9.97
CA LEU A 166 5.28 6.32 -11.42
C LEU A 166 3.93 5.97 -12.05
N LEU A 167 2.95 5.53 -11.26
CA LEU A 167 1.57 5.28 -11.68
C LEU A 167 0.67 6.52 -11.53
N VAL A 168 0.84 7.29 -10.45
CA VAL A 168 0.02 8.47 -10.14
C VAL A 168 0.42 9.67 -10.99
N VAL A 169 1.71 9.86 -11.25
CA VAL A 169 2.22 10.96 -12.06
C VAL A 169 2.64 10.41 -13.41
N HIS A 170 1.82 10.69 -14.42
CA HIS A 170 2.06 10.25 -15.78
C HIS A 170 3.28 10.97 -16.38
N PRO A 171 4.07 10.36 -17.28
CA PRO A 171 5.19 11.04 -17.94
C PRO A 171 4.80 12.41 -18.55
N GLU A 172 3.63 12.50 -19.18
CA GLU A 172 3.12 13.79 -19.72
C GLU A 172 2.84 14.82 -18.63
N MET A 173 2.42 14.38 -17.44
CA MET A 173 2.27 15.28 -16.29
C MET A 173 3.63 15.78 -15.83
N GLU A 174 4.62 14.90 -15.65
CA GLU A 174 5.98 15.28 -15.23
C GLU A 174 6.61 16.27 -16.21
N GLU A 175 6.54 15.99 -17.51
CA GLU A 175 7.05 16.86 -18.56
C GLU A 175 6.38 18.24 -18.49
N SER A 176 5.06 18.28 -18.31
CA SER A 176 4.34 19.55 -18.20
C SER A 176 4.63 20.32 -16.92
N PHE A 177 4.85 19.63 -15.78
CA PHE A 177 5.04 20.25 -14.47
C PHE A 177 6.48 20.72 -14.25
N PHE A 178 7.44 19.97 -14.77
CA PHE A 178 8.87 20.13 -14.44
C PHE A 178 9.74 20.39 -15.67
N GLY A 179 9.24 20.18 -16.90
CA GLY A 179 9.95 20.46 -18.15
C GLY A 179 11.10 19.50 -18.46
N ASN A 180 11.20 18.35 -17.77
CA ASN A 180 12.19 17.31 -18.04
C ASN A 180 11.75 15.93 -17.51
N SER A 181 12.41 14.88 -18.02
CA SER A 181 12.20 13.49 -17.63
C SER A 181 13.12 13.02 -16.49
N ASP A 182 14.09 13.84 -16.09
CA ASP A 182 15.10 13.52 -15.07
C ASP A 182 14.46 13.13 -13.74
N TYR A 183 13.31 13.74 -13.44
CA TYR A 183 12.52 13.45 -12.24
C TYR A 183 12.07 11.98 -12.17
N ARG A 184 11.61 11.45 -13.32
CA ARG A 184 11.14 10.08 -13.46
C ARG A 184 12.29 9.09 -13.37
N GLU A 185 13.41 9.40 -14.02
CA GLU A 185 14.61 8.56 -13.98
C GLU A 185 15.19 8.51 -12.55
N PHE A 186 15.23 9.65 -11.86
CA PHE A 186 15.67 9.75 -10.48
C PHE A 186 14.84 8.84 -9.56
N ILE A 187 13.51 8.88 -9.66
CA ILE A 187 12.62 7.99 -8.90
C ILE A 187 12.76 6.53 -9.34
N SER A 188 12.92 6.29 -10.64
CA SER A 188 13.17 4.96 -11.20
C SER A 188 14.50 4.38 -10.73
N SER A 189 15.46 5.19 -10.30
CA SER A 189 16.71 4.70 -9.70
C SER A 189 16.58 4.32 -8.21
N GLY A 190 15.38 4.45 -7.61
CA GLY A 190 15.15 4.21 -6.18
C GLY A 190 15.36 5.45 -5.31
N LYS A 191 15.64 6.62 -5.89
CA LYS A 191 15.86 7.86 -5.15
C LYS A 191 14.55 8.64 -4.97
N HIS A 192 14.53 9.52 -3.97
CA HIS A 192 13.33 10.27 -3.59
C HIS A 192 13.59 11.79 -3.63
N PRO A 193 13.00 12.53 -4.58
CA PRO A 193 13.25 13.96 -4.74
C PRO A 193 12.86 14.77 -3.50
N ARG A 194 13.71 15.71 -3.11
CA ARG A 194 13.44 16.65 -2.01
C ARG A 194 12.64 17.85 -2.52
N THR A 195 11.44 17.60 -3.02
CA THR A 195 10.52 18.65 -3.48
C THR A 195 9.25 18.64 -2.65
N GLU A 196 8.59 19.81 -2.54
CA GLU A 196 7.33 19.92 -1.83
C GLU A 196 6.26 18.99 -2.44
N PHE A 197 6.19 18.92 -3.77
CA PHE A 197 5.25 18.03 -4.45
C PHE A 197 5.45 16.56 -4.09
N TYR A 198 6.71 16.09 -4.04
CA TYR A 198 7.00 14.70 -3.65
C TYR A 198 6.74 14.44 -2.17
N GLN A 199 7.01 15.40 -1.29
CA GLN A 199 6.69 15.29 0.13
C GLN A 199 5.17 15.18 0.37
N LEU A 200 4.37 15.96 -0.36
CA LEU A 200 2.91 15.84 -0.33
C LEU A 200 2.45 14.47 -0.86
N PHE A 201 3.09 13.95 -1.91
CA PHE A 201 2.85 12.58 -2.37
C PHE A 201 3.21 11.54 -1.29
N ALA A 202 4.37 11.67 -0.63
CA ALA A 202 4.82 10.75 0.41
C ALA A 202 3.86 10.73 1.61
N ARG A 203 3.30 11.88 1.99
CA ARG A 203 2.25 12.00 3.02
C ARG A 203 1.00 11.21 2.67
N MET A 204 0.54 11.28 1.43
CA MET A 204 -0.56 10.43 0.95
C MET A 204 -0.18 8.95 0.92
N ALA A 205 1.00 8.63 0.40
CA ALA A 205 1.50 7.26 0.31
C ALA A 205 1.58 6.60 1.69
N LYS A 206 2.02 7.32 2.73
CA LYS A 206 2.05 6.84 4.12
C LYS A 206 0.68 6.35 4.57
N TRP A 207 -0.36 7.15 4.43
CA TRP A 207 -1.69 6.76 4.91
C TRP A 207 -2.27 5.57 4.16
N ILE A 208 -2.01 5.46 2.87
CA ILE A 208 -2.43 4.30 2.08
C ILE A 208 -1.64 3.05 2.46
N TRP A 209 -0.32 3.17 2.67
CA TRP A 209 0.53 2.09 3.17
C TRP A 209 0.04 1.56 4.52
N VAL A 210 -0.22 2.48 5.46
CA VAL A 210 -0.72 2.16 6.80
C VAL A 210 -2.10 1.51 6.72
N LEU A 211 -2.99 2.00 5.86
CA LEU A 211 -4.32 1.41 5.64
C LEU A 211 -4.22 -0.05 5.18
N LEU A 212 -3.40 -0.30 4.16
CA LEU A 212 -3.24 -1.64 3.58
C LEU A 212 -2.62 -2.61 4.60
N GLY A 213 -1.58 -2.18 5.31
CA GLY A 213 -0.91 -3.01 6.33
C GLY A 213 -1.82 -3.32 7.52
N SER A 214 -2.59 -2.33 7.97
CA SER A 214 -3.47 -2.47 9.14
C SER A 214 -4.62 -3.46 8.90
N ALA A 215 -5.14 -3.56 7.66
CA ALA A 215 -6.27 -4.44 7.35
C ALA A 215 -5.95 -5.90 7.70
N VAL A 216 -4.80 -6.40 7.24
CA VAL A 216 -4.35 -7.79 7.44
C VAL A 216 -3.89 -8.04 8.89
N THR A 217 -3.39 -7.01 9.58
CA THR A 217 -3.06 -7.09 11.01
C THR A 217 -4.30 -7.33 11.87
N ILE A 218 -5.43 -6.70 11.52
CA ILE A 218 -6.70 -6.84 12.24
C ILE A 218 -7.35 -8.19 11.92
N ASP A 219 -7.52 -8.50 10.62
CA ASP A 219 -8.03 -9.78 10.14
C ASP A 219 -7.17 -10.30 9.00
N PRO A 220 -6.50 -11.46 9.17
CA PRO A 220 -5.75 -12.10 8.09
C PRO A 220 -6.58 -12.40 6.84
N ASN A 221 -7.91 -12.51 6.97
CA ASN A 221 -8.84 -12.73 5.86
C ASN A 221 -9.48 -11.43 5.34
N ALA A 222 -8.95 -10.27 5.72
CA ALA A 222 -9.45 -8.99 5.23
C ALA A 222 -9.43 -8.94 3.70
N THR A 223 -10.52 -8.45 3.11
CA THR A 223 -10.62 -8.28 1.66
C THR A 223 -10.88 -6.82 1.32
N MET A 224 -10.30 -6.39 0.20
CA MET A 224 -10.56 -5.09 -0.41
C MET A 224 -11.50 -5.32 -1.59
N PHE A 225 -12.56 -4.51 -1.71
CA PHE A 225 -13.49 -4.60 -2.82
C PHE A 225 -13.61 -3.26 -3.54
N SER A 226 -13.72 -3.33 -4.87
CA SER A 226 -13.92 -2.17 -5.73
C SER A 226 -15.35 -2.11 -6.23
N VAL A 227 -15.85 -0.90 -6.48
CA VAL A 227 -17.17 -0.67 -7.08
C VAL A 227 -17.02 -0.25 -8.53
N SER A 228 -17.79 -0.87 -9.41
CA SER A 228 -17.76 -0.58 -10.85
C SER A 228 -18.63 0.62 -11.20
N LYS A 229 -18.25 1.33 -12.27
CA LYS A 229 -19.11 2.35 -12.88
C LYS A 229 -20.42 1.69 -13.37
N GLY A 230 -21.54 2.38 -13.20
CA GLY A 230 -22.87 1.96 -13.63
C GLY A 230 -23.60 1.07 -12.63
N SER A 231 -22.92 0.59 -11.57
CA SER A 231 -23.57 -0.14 -10.49
C SER A 231 -24.60 0.74 -9.77
N ILE A 232 -25.72 0.13 -9.37
CA ILE A 232 -26.73 0.78 -8.53
C ILE A 232 -26.09 1.10 -7.18
N PHE A 233 -26.33 2.32 -6.69
CA PHE A 233 -25.83 2.73 -5.39
C PHE A 233 -26.47 1.91 -4.26
N SER A 234 -25.67 1.47 -3.30
CA SER A 234 -26.15 0.76 -2.12
C SER A 234 -25.52 1.32 -0.86
N SER A 235 -26.35 1.92 0.00
CA SER A 235 -25.92 2.51 1.27
C SER A 235 -25.31 1.50 2.25
N SER A 236 -25.57 0.20 2.06
CA SER A 236 -25.04 -0.88 2.89
C SER A 236 -23.51 -1.02 2.81
N TYR A 237 -22.92 -0.77 1.63
CA TYR A 237 -21.47 -0.93 1.40
C TYR A 237 -20.83 0.22 0.61
N MET A 238 -21.58 1.27 0.27
CA MET A 238 -21.10 2.47 -0.40
C MET A 238 -21.44 3.75 0.38
N GLU A 239 -20.56 4.75 0.27
CA GLU A 239 -20.76 6.11 0.76
C GLU A 239 -20.56 7.07 -0.43
N SER A 240 -21.57 7.90 -0.74
CA SER A 240 -21.46 8.88 -1.82
C SER A 240 -20.82 10.17 -1.31
N VAL A 241 -19.78 10.64 -1.99
CA VAL A 241 -19.20 11.95 -1.70
C VAL A 241 -20.08 13.08 -2.22
N GLY A 242 -19.99 14.27 -1.60
CA GLY A 242 -20.65 15.48 -2.05
C GLY A 242 -22.14 15.58 -1.70
N LYS A 243 -22.69 14.60 -0.97
CA LYS A 243 -24.10 14.46 -0.60
C LYS A 243 -24.32 14.23 0.90
N GLU A 244 -23.51 14.88 1.74
CA GLU A 244 -23.54 14.74 3.21
C GLU A 244 -24.91 15.06 3.83
N ASN A 245 -25.78 15.80 3.13
CA ASN A 245 -27.12 16.21 3.60
C ASN A 245 -28.30 15.69 2.75
N GLU A 246 -28.08 14.94 1.67
CA GLU A 246 -29.16 14.57 0.71
C GLU A 246 -29.74 13.16 0.94
N PHE A 247 -29.13 12.34 1.80
CA PHE A 247 -29.53 10.94 2.03
C PHE A 247 -29.88 10.65 3.49
N ALA A 248 -30.18 11.68 4.29
CA ALA A 248 -30.43 11.54 5.73
C ALA A 248 -31.88 11.11 6.07
N SER A 249 -32.77 11.02 5.08
CA SER A 249 -34.17 10.60 5.26
C SER A 249 -34.35 9.09 5.06
N PRO A 250 -34.98 8.36 6.01
CA PRO A 250 -35.21 6.92 5.92
C PRO A 250 -36.23 6.48 4.84
N SER A 251 -36.88 7.41 4.14
CA SER A 251 -37.93 7.15 3.14
C SER A 251 -37.40 6.86 1.73
N ASP A 252 -36.08 6.84 1.53
CA ASP A 252 -35.47 7.08 0.21
C ASP A 252 -34.84 5.82 -0.44
N GLU A 253 -35.09 4.60 0.06
CA GLU A 253 -34.52 3.38 -0.55
C GLU A 253 -34.91 3.19 -2.02
N GLU A 254 -36.16 3.50 -2.40
CA GLU A 254 -36.59 3.52 -3.80
C GLU A 254 -35.91 4.62 -4.63
N GLN A 255 -35.63 5.78 -4.02
CA GLN A 255 -34.91 6.86 -4.70
C GLN A 255 -33.42 6.53 -4.87
N LEU A 256 -32.79 5.81 -3.92
CA LEU A 256 -31.40 5.36 -4.03
C LEU A 256 -31.20 4.37 -5.19
N ALA A 257 -32.22 3.60 -5.55
CA ALA A 257 -32.19 2.72 -6.74
C ALA A 257 -32.02 3.49 -8.06
N THR A 258 -32.34 4.79 -8.09
CA THR A 258 -32.15 5.67 -9.26
C THR A 258 -30.73 6.21 -9.39
N TYR A 259 -29.90 6.03 -8.35
CA TYR A 259 -28.52 6.49 -8.35
C TYR A 259 -27.59 5.41 -8.91
N LYS A 260 -26.75 5.83 -9.85
CA LYS A 260 -25.69 5.00 -10.40
C LYS A 260 -24.33 5.55 -10.03
N VAL A 261 -23.42 4.65 -9.72
CA VAL A 261 -22.02 4.96 -9.44
C VAL A 261 -21.36 5.45 -10.73
N GLN A 262 -20.81 6.65 -10.70
CA GLN A 262 -20.07 7.21 -11.84
C GLN A 262 -18.60 6.79 -11.79
N PHE A 263 -18.01 6.78 -10.60
CA PHE A 263 -16.66 6.29 -10.36
C PHE A 263 -16.43 6.04 -8.87
N MET A 264 -15.52 5.11 -8.57
CA MET A 264 -15.01 4.85 -7.23
C MET A 264 -13.84 5.78 -6.93
N ILE A 265 -13.88 6.42 -5.76
CA ILE A 265 -12.78 7.26 -5.25
C ILE A 265 -11.86 6.43 -4.36
N MET A 266 -12.46 5.62 -3.49
CA MET A 266 -11.73 4.76 -2.54
C MET A 266 -12.40 3.38 -2.46
N PRO A 267 -11.64 2.29 -2.50
CA PRO A 267 -12.19 0.95 -2.33
C PRO A 267 -12.81 0.78 -0.95
N GLY A 268 -13.72 -0.19 -0.83
CA GLY A 268 -14.23 -0.63 0.46
C GLY A 268 -13.42 -1.80 1.00
N PHE A 269 -13.60 -2.10 2.29
CA PHE A 269 -12.91 -3.18 2.97
C PHE A 269 -13.90 -4.04 3.76
N LYS A 270 -13.71 -5.35 3.71
CA LYS A 270 -14.36 -6.31 4.60
C LYS A 270 -13.31 -6.88 5.55
N ILE A 271 -13.47 -6.64 6.84
CA ILE A 271 -12.53 -7.03 7.89
C ILE A 271 -13.34 -7.75 8.96
N GLY A 272 -13.29 -9.09 8.96
CA GLY A 272 -14.19 -9.93 9.74
C GLY A 272 -15.67 -9.59 9.46
N PRO A 273 -16.46 -9.24 10.48
CA PRO A 273 -17.86 -8.81 10.32
C PRO A 273 -18.00 -7.35 9.89
N MET A 274 -16.94 -6.55 9.95
CA MET A 274 -17.00 -5.12 9.63
C MET A 274 -16.93 -4.90 8.11
N ILE A 275 -17.80 -4.01 7.63
CA ILE A 275 -17.72 -3.43 6.29
C ILE A 275 -17.35 -1.95 6.42
N VAL A 276 -16.22 -1.57 5.85
CA VAL A 276 -15.86 -0.17 5.59
C VAL A 276 -16.33 0.16 4.18
N LYS A 277 -17.26 1.10 4.08
CA LYS A 277 -17.94 1.43 2.82
C LYS A 277 -16.97 2.01 1.80
N SER A 278 -17.13 1.61 0.54
CA SER A 278 -16.40 2.22 -0.57
C SER A 278 -16.87 3.66 -0.76
N ARG A 279 -15.94 4.61 -0.90
CA ARG A 279 -16.29 5.99 -1.24
C ARG A 279 -16.43 6.12 -2.74
N VAL A 280 -17.62 6.52 -3.18
CA VAL A 280 -17.99 6.62 -4.59
C VAL A 280 -18.54 8.00 -4.89
N TYR A 281 -18.52 8.39 -6.16
CA TYR A 281 -19.36 9.48 -6.64
C TYR A 281 -20.58 8.85 -7.33
N ALA A 282 -21.77 9.09 -6.78
CA ALA A 282 -23.02 8.62 -7.35
C ALA A 282 -23.88 9.80 -7.79
N SER A 283 -24.54 9.64 -8.94
CA SER A 283 -25.47 10.62 -9.47
C SER A 283 -26.74 9.91 -9.93
N GLN A 284 -27.85 10.65 -9.94
CA GLN A 284 -29.08 10.17 -10.54
C GLN A 284 -28.88 9.97 -12.04
N ASP A 285 -29.38 8.86 -12.55
CA ASP A 285 -29.46 8.63 -13.98
C ASP A 285 -30.56 9.54 -14.52
N ARG A 286 -30.18 10.70 -15.08
CA ARG A 286 -31.11 11.53 -15.85
C ARG A 286 -31.20 10.91 -17.23
N SER A 287 -31.94 9.81 -17.36
CA SER A 287 -32.39 9.33 -18.67
C SER A 287 -33.15 10.49 -19.34
N SER A 288 -32.53 11.08 -20.36
CA SER A 288 -33.18 11.97 -21.31
C SER A 288 -33.72 11.15 -22.46
#